data_AF-A0A3P1TCA4-F1
#
_entry.id   AF-A0A3P1TCA4-F1
#
_cell.length_a   1.000
_cell.length_b   1.000
_cell.length_c   1.000
_cell.angle_alpha   90.00
_cell.angle_beta   90.00
_cell.angle_gamma   90.00
#
_symmetry.space_group_name_H-M   'P 1'
#
loop_
_entity.id
_entity.type
_entity.pdbx_description
1 polymer ?
#
loop_
_entity_poly.entity_id
_entity_poly.type
_entity_poly.pdbx_seq_one_letter_code
_entity_poly.pdbx_strand_id
1 'polypeptide(L)'
;MDWPCFVRVFNPAKAHDDSPVRWAELSPGVDLARASWESLTGRRWQSDNPGSFPVHEPDEGADSHNSRVPLMQVLLERATGAVSVGQWDGYCLPRPEGSRHVVINGGHRGYFVVEVTPELGRALTEPADPPVLPNRVWDEGGTFLVDADTDLPSIIVGCTAQIAAAIEAEPRLECVRVNPHDPIQV
;
A
#
# COMPACT_ATOMS: atom_id res chain seq x y z
N MET A 1 14.52 11.26 -6.76
CA MET A 1 13.39 11.98 -7.36
C MET A 1 12.58 12.51 -6.21
N ASP A 2 12.35 13.82 -6.17
CA ASP A 2 11.47 14.42 -5.17
C ASP A 2 10.05 14.42 -5.76
N TRP A 3 9.15 13.65 -5.15
CA TRP A 3 7.76 13.65 -5.53
C TRP A 3 7.08 14.91 -4.98
N PRO A 4 6.25 15.61 -5.77
CA PRO A 4 5.56 16.80 -5.29
C PRO A 4 4.52 16.47 -4.22
N CYS A 5 4.07 15.21 -4.15
CA CYS A 5 3.05 14.75 -3.24
C CYS A 5 3.40 13.37 -2.71
N PHE A 6 3.16 13.15 -1.41
CA PHE A 6 3.13 11.84 -0.80
C PHE A 6 1.76 11.60 -0.17
N VAL A 7 1.15 10.48 -0.51
CA VAL A 7 -0.12 10.03 0.04
C VAL A 7 0.11 8.73 0.78
N ARG A 8 -0.37 8.65 2.01
CA ARG A 8 -0.48 7.39 2.74
C ARG A 8 -1.89 6.86 2.57
N VAL A 9 -2.01 5.67 2.02
CA VAL A 9 -3.27 4.94 1.85
C VAL A 9 -3.28 3.80 2.86
N PHE A 10 -4.34 3.69 3.65
CA PHE A 10 -4.43 2.68 4.69
C PHE A 10 -5.06 1.40 4.17
N ASN A 11 -4.52 0.26 4.60
CA ASN A 11 -5.27 -0.98 4.62
C ASN A 11 -6.30 -0.86 5.75
N PRO A 12 -7.59 -1.18 5.50
CA PRO A 12 -8.59 -1.08 6.55
C PRO A 12 -8.27 -2.04 7.69
N ALA A 13 -8.64 -1.65 8.91
CA ALA A 13 -8.73 -2.58 10.01
C ALA A 13 -9.85 -3.60 9.75
N LYS A 14 -9.83 -4.74 10.45
CA LYS A 14 -10.87 -5.78 10.33
C LYS A 14 -11.66 -5.90 11.63
N ALA A 15 -12.97 -5.73 11.55
CA ALA A 15 -13.87 -6.06 12.65
C ALA A 15 -13.90 -7.58 12.91
N HIS A 16 -14.58 -8.02 13.98
CA HIS A 16 -14.70 -9.44 14.32
C HIS A 16 -15.44 -10.30 13.28
N ASP A 17 -16.24 -9.66 12.41
CA ASP A 17 -16.92 -10.31 11.28
C ASP A 17 -16.14 -10.15 9.96
N ASP A 18 -14.86 -9.77 10.04
CA ASP A 18 -13.95 -9.47 8.94
C ASP A 18 -14.38 -8.29 8.04
N SER A 19 -15.39 -7.51 8.44
CA SER A 19 -15.75 -6.30 7.71
C SER A 19 -14.65 -5.22 7.82
N PRO A 20 -14.38 -4.47 6.74
CA PRO A 20 -13.37 -3.41 6.76
C PRO A 20 -13.86 -2.22 7.59
N VAL A 21 -12.99 -1.70 8.46
CA VAL A 21 -13.23 -0.53 9.32
C VAL A 21 -12.16 0.53 9.06
N ARG A 22 -12.58 1.79 9.01
CA ARG A 22 -11.68 2.94 8.82
C ARG A 22 -10.96 3.29 10.12
N TRP A 23 -9.69 3.64 10.04
CA TRP A 23 -8.86 4.03 11.18
C TRP A 23 -9.36 5.31 11.87
N ALA A 24 -9.87 6.27 11.10
CA ALA A 24 -10.44 7.50 11.65
C ALA A 24 -11.67 7.24 12.54
N GLU A 25 -12.41 6.15 12.30
CA GLU A 25 -13.57 5.76 13.11
C GLU A 25 -13.15 5.09 14.42
N LEU A 26 -12.06 4.32 14.39
CA LEU A 26 -11.51 3.62 15.55
C LEU A 26 -10.73 4.55 16.49
N SER A 27 -10.01 5.52 15.92
CA SER A 27 -9.09 6.38 16.66
C SER A 27 -9.34 7.86 16.35
N PRO A 28 -10.52 8.40 16.70
CA PRO A 28 -10.88 9.79 16.41
C PRO A 28 -9.91 10.76 17.10
N GLY A 29 -9.39 11.72 16.33
CA GLY A 29 -8.45 12.73 16.82
C GLY A 29 -6.97 12.33 16.76
N VAL A 30 -6.65 11.10 16.33
CA VAL A 30 -5.27 10.71 16.03
C VAL A 30 -4.83 11.32 14.69
N ASP A 31 -3.59 11.82 14.66
CA ASP A 31 -2.96 12.25 13.42
C ASP A 31 -2.52 11.04 12.59
N LEU A 32 -3.42 10.56 11.73
CA LEU A 32 -3.17 9.42 10.86
C LEU A 32 -1.93 9.60 9.97
N ALA A 33 -1.55 10.83 9.61
CA ALA A 33 -0.38 11.07 8.78
C ALA A 33 0.91 10.56 9.45
N ARG A 34 0.96 10.62 10.80
CA ARG A 34 2.10 10.22 11.60
C ARG A 34 1.86 8.95 12.41
N ALA A 35 0.69 8.33 12.31
CA ALA A 35 0.32 7.23 13.17
C ALA A 35 1.07 5.93 12.85
N SER A 36 1.65 5.28 13.86
CA SER A 36 2.04 3.86 13.81
C SER A 36 0.90 2.96 14.27
N TRP A 37 1.04 1.65 14.06
CA TRP A 37 0.16 0.65 14.69
C TRP A 37 0.08 0.84 16.21
N GLU A 38 1.19 1.10 16.87
CA GLU A 38 1.25 1.31 18.32
C GLU A 38 0.49 2.58 18.74
N SER A 39 0.65 3.68 18.00
CA SER A 39 -0.11 4.91 18.29
C SER A 39 -1.62 4.77 18.07
N LEU A 40 -2.04 3.88 17.15
CA LEU A 40 -3.46 3.65 16.83
C LEU A 40 -4.13 2.70 17.81
N THR A 41 -3.39 1.69 18.27
CA THR A 41 -3.95 0.55 19.01
C THR A 41 -3.46 0.44 20.46
N GLY A 42 -2.41 1.19 20.81
CA GLY A 42 -1.66 1.02 22.07
C GLY A 42 -0.88 -0.29 22.15
N ARG A 43 -0.71 -1.03 21.04
CA ARG A 43 -0.08 -2.34 20.98
C ARG A 43 1.15 -2.34 20.11
N ARG A 44 2.14 -3.16 20.46
CA ARG A 44 3.24 -3.47 19.53
C ARG A 44 2.73 -4.32 18.38
N TRP A 45 3.28 -4.09 17.19
CA TRP A 45 3.04 -4.91 16.00
C TRP A 45 3.50 -6.35 16.25
N GLN A 46 2.75 -7.36 15.76
CA GLN A 46 3.07 -8.78 15.90
C GLN A 46 3.36 -9.21 17.36
N SER A 47 2.63 -8.66 18.33
CA SER A 47 2.94 -8.88 19.76
C SER A 47 2.39 -10.19 20.34
N ASP A 48 1.84 -11.10 19.52
CA ASP A 48 1.18 -12.37 19.88
C ASP A 48 0.09 -12.26 20.97
N ASN A 49 -0.21 -11.04 21.44
CA ASN A 49 -1.14 -10.77 22.52
C ASN A 49 -2.41 -10.19 21.91
N PRO A 50 -3.53 -10.94 21.89
CA PRO A 50 -4.77 -10.46 21.26
C PRO A 50 -5.34 -9.19 21.89
N GLY A 51 -4.90 -8.79 23.10
CA GLY A 51 -5.32 -7.55 23.74
C GLY A 51 -6.84 -7.39 23.88
N SER A 52 -7.31 -6.18 24.17
CA SER A 52 -8.74 -5.84 24.22
C SER A 52 -9.17 -4.92 23.07
N PHE A 53 -8.29 -4.69 22.08
CA PHE A 53 -8.58 -3.80 20.97
C PHE A 53 -9.53 -4.51 19.99
N PRO A 54 -10.65 -3.88 19.59
CA PRO A 54 -11.79 -4.57 18.98
C PRO A 54 -11.60 -4.93 17.50
N VAL A 55 -10.38 -4.90 16.99
CA VAL A 55 -10.07 -5.21 15.58
C VAL A 55 -8.83 -6.09 15.47
N HIS A 56 -8.81 -6.88 14.40
CA HIS A 56 -7.66 -7.72 14.04
C HIS A 56 -6.55 -6.88 13.38
N GLU A 57 -5.31 -7.39 13.49
CA GLU A 57 -4.18 -6.85 12.73
C GLU A 57 -4.50 -6.92 11.22
N PRO A 58 -4.32 -5.82 10.47
CA PRO A 58 -4.54 -5.78 9.04
C PRO A 58 -3.47 -6.57 8.30
N ASP A 59 -3.78 -6.94 7.06
CA ASP A 59 -2.88 -7.74 6.23
C ASP A 59 -1.59 -6.97 5.90
N GLU A 60 -0.47 -7.68 5.95
CA GLU A 60 0.87 -7.17 5.64
C GLU A 60 1.00 -6.74 4.17
N GLY A 61 1.74 -5.67 3.89
CA GLY A 61 2.34 -5.44 2.58
C GLY A 61 1.40 -5.13 1.40
N ALA A 62 0.35 -4.34 1.61
CA ALA A 62 -0.57 -3.85 0.55
C ALA A 62 -1.47 -4.90 -0.12
N ASP A 63 -1.73 -6.05 0.51
CA ASP A 63 -2.58 -7.08 -0.11
C ASP A 63 -4.03 -7.11 0.39
N SER A 64 -4.49 -6.03 1.03
CA SER A 64 -5.94 -5.89 1.23
C SER A 64 -6.59 -5.50 -0.09
N HIS A 65 -7.46 -6.35 -0.64
CA HIS A 65 -8.21 -6.01 -1.85
C HIS A 65 -9.02 -4.70 -1.70
N ASN A 66 -9.42 -4.35 -0.47
CA ASN A 66 -10.16 -3.11 -0.17
C ASN A 66 -9.35 -1.84 -0.46
N SER A 67 -8.03 -1.86 -0.28
CA SER A 67 -7.14 -0.75 -0.62
C SER A 67 -6.49 -0.95 -2.01
N ARG A 68 -6.03 -2.17 -2.32
CA ARG A 68 -5.36 -2.51 -3.58
C ARG A 68 -6.22 -2.18 -4.80
N VAL A 69 -7.44 -2.70 -4.85
CA VAL A 69 -8.31 -2.57 -6.04
C VAL A 69 -8.56 -1.11 -6.41
N PRO A 70 -9.14 -0.27 -5.52
CA PRO A 70 -9.39 1.13 -5.85
C PRO A 70 -8.09 1.90 -6.13
N LEU A 71 -6.99 1.62 -5.41
CA LEU A 71 -5.72 2.29 -5.67
C LEU A 71 -5.17 1.95 -7.07
N MET A 72 -5.16 0.67 -7.45
CA MET A 72 -4.69 0.24 -8.77
C MET A 72 -5.57 0.79 -9.90
N GLN A 73 -6.89 0.89 -9.70
CA GLN A 73 -7.78 1.56 -10.66
C GLN A 73 -7.36 3.01 -10.90
N VAL A 74 -7.15 3.79 -9.83
CA VAL A 74 -6.73 5.20 -9.93
C VAL A 74 -5.39 5.33 -10.65
N LEU A 75 -4.41 4.50 -10.30
CA LEU A 75 -3.03 4.57 -10.81
C LEU A 75 -2.93 4.12 -12.27
N LEU A 76 -3.53 2.97 -12.61
CA LEU A 76 -3.46 2.42 -13.98
C LEU A 76 -4.19 3.34 -14.98
N GLU A 77 -5.30 3.97 -14.59
CA GLU A 77 -6.01 4.95 -15.43
C GLU A 77 -5.18 6.22 -15.72
N ARG A 78 -4.21 6.55 -14.87
CA ARG A 78 -3.46 7.82 -14.91
C ARG A 78 -1.99 7.66 -15.24
N ALA A 79 -1.52 6.42 -15.40
CA ALA A 79 -0.16 6.12 -15.84
C ALA A 79 0.11 6.76 -17.20
N THR A 80 1.32 7.29 -17.39
CA THR A 80 1.71 7.94 -18.67
C THR A 80 2.74 7.14 -19.46
N GLY A 81 2.87 5.86 -19.15
CA GLY A 81 3.75 4.90 -19.82
C GLY A 81 3.47 3.48 -19.35
N ALA A 82 4.35 2.54 -19.70
CA ALA A 82 4.23 1.17 -19.19
C ALA A 82 4.34 1.17 -17.66
N VAL A 83 3.56 0.31 -17.00
CA VAL A 83 3.58 0.17 -15.54
C VAL A 83 4.34 -1.09 -15.20
N SER A 84 5.21 -1.01 -14.20
CA SER A 84 5.90 -2.16 -13.62
C SER A 84 5.36 -2.42 -12.22
N VAL A 85 5.20 -3.69 -11.88
CA VAL A 85 4.82 -4.16 -10.55
C VAL A 85 5.88 -5.11 -10.01
N GLY A 86 6.25 -4.92 -8.75
CA GLY A 86 7.29 -5.65 -8.04
C GLY A 86 6.74 -6.31 -6.79
N GLN A 87 6.87 -7.63 -6.72
CA GLN A 87 6.63 -8.41 -5.52
C GLN A 87 7.93 -8.52 -4.72
N TRP A 88 7.86 -8.28 -3.42
CA TRP A 88 9.02 -8.44 -2.54
C TRP A 88 9.50 -9.90 -2.55
N ASP A 89 10.81 -10.10 -2.73
CA ASP A 89 11.40 -11.45 -2.82
C ASP A 89 11.51 -12.18 -1.46
N GLY A 90 11.28 -11.45 -0.36
CA GLY A 90 11.34 -11.98 1.00
C GLY A 90 10.12 -12.78 1.46
N TYR A 91 9.00 -12.75 0.72
CA TYR A 91 7.78 -13.48 1.11
C TYR A 91 7.87 -15.01 0.99
N CYS A 92 8.97 -15.56 0.48
CA CYS A 92 9.08 -16.99 0.15
C CYS A 92 7.97 -17.52 -0.79
N LEU A 93 7.29 -16.62 -1.51
CA LEU A 93 6.29 -16.96 -2.51
C LEU A 93 6.96 -17.40 -3.82
N PRO A 94 6.26 -18.17 -4.67
CA PRO A 94 6.74 -18.47 -6.01
C PRO A 94 7.11 -17.20 -6.78
N ARG A 95 8.24 -17.24 -7.48
CA ARG A 95 8.65 -16.17 -8.38
C ARG A 95 7.59 -16.03 -9.49
N PRO A 96 7.07 -14.82 -9.75
CA PRO A 96 6.19 -14.58 -10.87
C PRO A 96 6.84 -14.95 -12.21
N GLU A 97 6.06 -15.57 -13.09
CA GLU A 97 6.53 -15.92 -14.43
C GLU A 97 6.97 -14.68 -15.21
N GLY A 98 8.06 -14.80 -15.97
CA GLY A 98 8.60 -13.69 -16.78
C GLY A 98 9.23 -12.54 -15.97
N SER A 99 9.21 -12.61 -14.63
CA SER A 99 9.79 -11.55 -13.79
C SER A 99 11.29 -11.40 -13.97
N ARG A 100 11.79 -10.18 -13.80
CA ARG A 100 13.22 -9.90 -13.57
C ARG A 100 13.46 -9.58 -12.10
N HIS A 101 14.61 -9.96 -11.57
CA HIS A 101 15.00 -9.59 -10.22
C HIS A 101 15.64 -8.20 -10.21
N VAL A 102 15.18 -7.34 -9.31
CA VAL A 102 15.69 -5.98 -9.12
C VAL A 102 16.02 -5.79 -7.66
N VAL A 103 17.23 -5.30 -7.37
CA VAL A 103 17.65 -4.98 -6.02
C VAL A 103 17.78 -3.46 -5.90
N ILE A 104 17.19 -2.91 -4.84
CA ILE A 104 17.20 -1.48 -4.53
C ILE A 104 17.84 -1.23 -3.17
N ASN A 105 17.94 0.04 -2.78
CA ASN A 105 18.49 0.48 -1.49
C ASN A 105 19.87 -0.14 -1.21
N GLY A 106 20.78 -0.09 -2.20
CA GLY A 106 22.16 -0.56 -2.03
C GLY A 106 22.32 -2.06 -1.80
N GLY A 107 21.31 -2.88 -2.08
CA GLY A 107 21.38 -4.33 -1.87
C GLY A 107 20.38 -4.88 -0.86
N HIS A 108 19.69 -4.00 -0.11
CA HIS A 108 18.94 -4.41 1.08
C HIS A 108 17.51 -4.92 0.80
N ARG A 109 16.92 -4.57 -0.34
CA ARG A 109 15.57 -5.02 -0.72
C ARG A 109 15.54 -5.50 -2.16
N GLY A 110 15.08 -6.72 -2.39
CA GLY A 110 14.93 -7.31 -3.72
C GLY A 110 13.47 -7.50 -4.09
N TYR A 111 13.17 -7.36 -5.38
CA TYR A 111 11.82 -7.52 -5.92
C TYR A 111 11.86 -8.34 -7.20
N PHE A 112 10.86 -9.20 -7.38
CA PHE A 112 10.54 -9.80 -8.68
C PHE A 112 9.58 -8.88 -9.42
N VAL A 113 10.05 -8.32 -10.53
CA VAL A 113 9.36 -7.26 -11.27
C VAL A 113 8.86 -7.77 -12.59
N VAL A 114 7.60 -7.49 -12.90
CA VAL A 114 6.97 -7.72 -14.21
C VAL A 114 6.37 -6.41 -14.73
N GLU A 115 6.24 -6.30 -16.04
CA GLU A 115 5.44 -5.26 -16.68
C GLU A 115 3.96 -5.63 -16.58
N VAL A 116 3.10 -4.64 -16.36
CA VAL A 116 1.64 -4.81 -16.26
C VAL A 116 1.06 -4.98 -17.66
N THR A 117 0.69 -6.22 -18.00
CA THR A 117 -0.11 -6.53 -19.19
C THR A 117 -1.59 -6.18 -18.95
N PRO A 118 -2.45 -6.15 -19.99
CA PRO A 118 -3.89 -5.97 -19.79
C PRO A 118 -4.52 -7.00 -18.85
N GLU A 119 -4.07 -8.26 -18.90
CA GLU A 119 -4.55 -9.34 -18.03
C GLU A 119 -4.11 -9.12 -16.58
N LEU A 120 -2.84 -8.77 -16.37
CA LEU A 120 -2.34 -8.44 -15.03
C LEU A 120 -3.01 -7.19 -14.47
N GLY A 121 -3.23 -6.17 -15.30
CA GLY A 121 -3.96 -4.96 -14.93
C GLY A 121 -5.37 -5.27 -14.43
N ARG A 122 -6.09 -6.18 -15.10
CA ARG A 122 -7.40 -6.67 -14.61
C ARG A 122 -7.27 -7.35 -13.26
N ALA A 123 -6.36 -8.32 -13.12
CA ALA A 123 -6.14 -9.05 -11.87
C ALA A 123 -5.79 -8.10 -10.69
N LEU A 124 -4.98 -7.07 -10.95
CA LEU A 124 -4.63 -6.05 -9.96
C LEU A 124 -5.83 -5.19 -9.50
N THR A 125 -6.89 -5.12 -10.32
CA THR A 125 -8.12 -4.35 -10.07
C THR A 125 -9.34 -5.22 -9.74
N GLU A 126 -9.14 -6.52 -9.53
CA GLU A 126 -10.18 -7.46 -9.09
C GLU A 126 -9.93 -7.89 -7.64
N PRO A 127 -10.99 -8.27 -6.88
CA PRO A 127 -10.85 -8.64 -5.47
C PRO A 127 -10.00 -9.90 -5.22
N ALA A 128 -9.85 -10.77 -6.22
CA ALA A 128 -9.04 -11.98 -6.10
C ALA A 128 -7.54 -11.66 -6.04
N ASP A 129 -6.77 -12.54 -5.41
CA ASP A 129 -5.32 -12.38 -5.29
C ASP A 129 -4.67 -12.33 -6.67
N PRO A 130 -3.88 -11.27 -6.95
CA PRO A 130 -3.18 -11.18 -8.22
C PRO A 130 -2.03 -12.20 -8.25
N PRO A 131 -1.58 -12.62 -9.44
CA PRO A 131 -0.41 -13.50 -9.55
C PRO A 131 0.90 -12.82 -9.12
N VAL A 132 0.88 -11.51 -8.85
CA VAL A 132 1.99 -10.70 -8.37
C VAL A 132 1.47 -9.69 -7.35
N LEU A 133 2.02 -9.69 -6.14
CA LEU A 133 1.66 -8.71 -5.13
C LEU A 133 2.23 -7.32 -5.47
N PRO A 134 1.43 -6.24 -5.43
CA PRO A 134 1.87 -4.91 -5.84
C PRO A 134 2.63 -4.16 -4.74
N ASN A 135 3.66 -4.77 -4.17
CA ASN A 135 4.43 -4.15 -3.09
C ASN A 135 5.20 -2.91 -3.57
N ARG A 136 5.62 -2.92 -4.85
CA ARG A 136 6.24 -1.78 -5.49
C ARG A 136 5.64 -1.59 -6.87
N VAL A 137 5.20 -0.38 -7.20
CA VAL A 137 4.58 -0.09 -8.51
C VAL A 137 5.05 1.25 -9.03
N TRP A 138 5.39 1.36 -10.31
CA TRP A 138 5.75 2.64 -10.92
C TRP A 138 5.44 2.63 -12.40
N ASP A 139 5.25 3.81 -12.99
CA ASP A 139 5.14 3.98 -14.44
C ASP A 139 6.44 4.52 -15.06
N GLU A 140 6.68 4.22 -16.33
CA GLU A 140 7.82 4.76 -17.09
C GLU A 140 7.76 6.28 -17.26
N GLY A 141 6.56 6.85 -17.20
CA GLY A 141 6.35 8.30 -17.25
C GLY A 141 6.76 9.03 -15.97
N GLY A 142 7.08 8.31 -14.89
CA GLY A 142 7.52 8.90 -13.63
C GLY A 142 6.45 9.76 -12.97
N THR A 143 5.19 9.34 -13.06
CA THR A 143 4.04 10.04 -12.46
C THR A 143 3.69 9.51 -11.08
N PHE A 144 4.03 8.26 -10.77
CA PHE A 144 3.90 7.72 -9.42
C PHE A 144 4.95 6.64 -9.09
N LEU A 145 5.12 6.43 -7.79
CA LEU A 145 5.79 5.29 -7.19
C LEU A 145 5.00 4.86 -5.95
N VAL A 146 4.58 3.60 -5.94
CA VAL A 146 4.01 2.90 -4.79
C VAL A 146 5.11 2.18 -4.05
N ASP A 147 5.13 2.34 -2.74
CA ASP A 147 5.93 1.55 -1.81
C ASP A 147 5.00 1.04 -0.69
N ALA A 148 4.71 -0.25 -0.74
CA ALA A 148 4.02 -0.95 0.33
C ALA A 148 5.06 -1.30 1.39
N ASP A 149 4.87 -0.76 2.59
CA ASP A 149 5.63 -1.23 3.73
C ASP A 149 5.03 -2.57 4.19
N THR A 150 5.88 -3.55 4.43
CA THR A 150 5.45 -4.86 4.95
C THR A 150 5.06 -4.78 6.42
N ASP A 151 5.65 -3.81 7.13
CA ASP A 151 5.57 -3.69 8.58
C ASP A 151 4.53 -2.62 9.00
N LEU A 152 3.96 -1.87 8.05
CA LEU A 152 2.89 -0.93 8.29
C LEU A 152 1.59 -1.33 7.58
N PRO A 153 0.43 -1.03 8.18
CA PRO A 153 -0.87 -1.28 7.56
C PRO A 153 -1.21 -0.21 6.51
N SER A 154 -0.23 0.19 5.71
CA SER A 154 -0.40 1.31 4.78
C SER A 154 0.58 1.26 3.62
N ILE A 155 0.15 1.90 2.54
CA ILE A 155 0.85 2.05 1.27
C ILE A 155 1.26 3.51 1.15
N ILE A 156 2.53 3.78 0.83
CA ILE A 156 3.01 5.12 0.52
C ILE A 156 3.04 5.30 -0.99
N VAL A 157 2.46 6.40 -1.47
CA VAL A 157 2.42 6.76 -2.88
C VAL A 157 3.07 8.12 -3.06
N GLY A 158 4.29 8.12 -3.60
CA GLY A 158 4.92 9.31 -4.15
C GLY A 158 4.33 9.58 -5.53
N CYS A 159 3.75 10.73 -5.79
CA CYS A 159 3.04 10.96 -7.06
C CYS A 159 2.89 12.44 -7.43
N THR A 160 2.36 12.69 -8.62
CA THR A 160 1.93 14.03 -9.06
C THR A 160 0.72 14.53 -8.25
N ALA A 161 0.50 15.85 -8.25
CA ALA A 161 -0.67 16.46 -7.60
C ALA A 161 -2.01 15.94 -8.15
N GLN A 162 -2.07 15.63 -9.46
CA GLN A 162 -3.29 15.11 -10.10
C GLN A 162 -3.63 13.70 -9.62
N ILE A 163 -2.64 12.81 -9.53
CA ILE A 163 -2.84 11.45 -9.00
C ILE A 163 -3.24 11.53 -7.54
N ALA A 164 -2.56 12.36 -6.76
CA ALA A 164 -2.86 12.49 -5.34
C ALA A 164 -4.28 13.01 -5.09
N ALA A 165 -4.75 14.00 -5.86
CA ALA A 165 -6.13 14.47 -5.78
C ALA A 165 -7.16 13.39 -6.17
N ALA A 166 -6.80 12.50 -7.12
CA ALA A 166 -7.66 11.38 -7.49
C ALA A 166 -7.73 10.30 -6.40
N ILE A 167 -6.62 10.03 -5.71
CA ILE A 167 -6.58 9.13 -4.55
C ILE A 167 -7.45 9.69 -3.42
N GLU A 168 -7.38 10.99 -3.15
CA GLU A 168 -8.19 11.67 -2.13
C GLU A 168 -9.69 11.71 -2.47
N ALA A 169 -10.02 11.73 -3.76
CA ALA A 169 -11.39 11.74 -4.25
C ALA A 169 -12.03 10.34 -4.29
N GLU A 170 -11.25 9.27 -4.10
CA GLU A 170 -11.75 7.89 -4.14
C GLU A 170 -12.36 7.50 -2.78
N PRO A 171 -13.70 7.41 -2.66
CA PRO A 171 -14.36 7.18 -1.37
C PRO A 171 -14.09 5.80 -0.76
N ARG A 172 -13.66 4.82 -1.56
CA ARG A 172 -13.27 3.49 -1.06
C ARG A 172 -11.92 3.49 -0.36
N LEU A 173 -11.10 4.53 -0.55
CA LEU A 173 -9.81 4.66 0.09
C LEU A 173 -9.91 5.47 1.39
N GLU A 174 -9.18 5.05 2.40
CA GLU A 174 -8.80 5.91 3.52
C GLU A 174 -7.37 6.37 3.28
N CYS A 175 -7.18 7.68 3.14
CA CYS A 175 -5.88 8.23 2.80
C CYS A 175 -5.67 9.61 3.44
N VAL A 176 -4.40 9.96 3.61
CA VAL A 176 -3.96 11.27 4.10
C VAL A 176 -2.71 11.71 3.36
N ARG A 177 -2.51 13.02 3.23
CA ARG A 177 -1.22 13.58 2.83
C ARG A 177 -0.20 13.36 3.92
N VAL A 178 1.01 13.00 3.53
CA VAL A 178 2.13 12.88 4.44
C VAL A 178 3.29 13.73 3.95
N ASN A 179 4.08 14.24 4.89
CA ASN A 179 5.38 14.79 4.60
C ASN A 179 6.42 13.68 4.86
N PRO A 180 7.26 13.29 3.88
CA PRO A 180 8.24 12.22 4.05
C PRO A 180 9.30 12.53 5.12
N HIS A 181 9.38 13.78 5.58
CA HIS A 181 10.29 14.22 6.63
C HIS A 181 9.66 14.26 8.03
N ASP A 182 8.35 14.03 8.14
CA ASP A 182 7.69 14.02 9.43
C ASP A 182 7.97 12.69 10.16
N PRO A 183 8.32 12.73 11.44
CA PRO A 183 8.56 11.51 12.19
C PRO A 183 7.24 10.80 12.50
N ILE A 184 7.25 9.48 12.33
CA ILE A 184 6.18 8.59 12.79
C ILE A 184 6.10 8.65 14.33
N GLN A 185 4.90 8.75 14.85
CA GLN A 185 4.59 8.65 16.28
C GLN A 185 4.54 7.16 16.66
N VAL A 186 5.39 6.78 17.60
CA VAL A 186 5.44 5.45 18.22
C VAL A 186 4.83 5.54 19.61
#